data_AF-A0A3P8B0T9-F1
#
_entry.id   AF-A0A3P8B0T9-F1
#
_cell.length_a   1.000
_cell.length_b   1.000
_cell.length_c   1.000
_cell.angle_alpha   90.00
_cell.angle_beta   90.00
_cell.angle_gamma   90.00
#
_symmetry.space_group_name_H-M   'P 1'
#
loop_
_entity.id
_entity.type
_entity.pdbx_description
1 polymer ?
#
loop_
_entity_poly.entity_id
_entity_poly.type
_entity_poly.pdbx_seq_one_letter_code
_entity_poly.pdbx_strand_id
1 'polypeptide(L)'
;MSGTSITLVVCFSIGVIGYLRICSPEHVIVESHPDSYCPDLRLDRPFPDFVKMVNEQPLEEMTSEKLCHTPWLIIVYVFLQKFISLVSFTAVKELF
;
A
#
# COMPACT_ATOMS: atom_id res chain seq x y z
N MET A 1 44.47 2.56 4.50
CA MET A 1 44.51 2.26 3.05
C MET A 1 43.12 2.53 2.50
N SER A 2 42.97 3.56 1.67
CA SER A 2 41.71 3.87 0.99
C SER A 2 41.51 2.81 -0.11
N GLY A 3 40.69 1.80 0.17
CA GLY A 3 40.34 0.78 -0.81
C GLY A 3 39.25 1.30 -1.74
N THR A 4 39.44 1.15 -3.04
CA THR A 4 38.46 1.57 -4.05
C THR A 4 37.19 0.73 -3.94
N SER A 5 36.03 1.38 -3.87
CA SER A 5 34.71 0.74 -3.83
C SER A 5 34.31 0.27 -5.23
N ILE A 6 34.70 -0.95 -5.59
CA ILE A 6 34.38 -1.57 -6.88
C ILE A 6 33.51 -2.80 -6.62
N THR A 7 32.40 -2.92 -7.34
CA THR A 7 31.59 -4.15 -7.34
C THR A 7 32.31 -5.23 -8.12
N LEU A 8 32.53 -6.38 -7.49
CA LEU A 8 33.15 -7.54 -8.10
C LEU A 8 32.11 -8.66 -8.28
N VAL A 9 32.11 -9.28 -9.45
CA VAL A 9 31.34 -10.50 -9.72
C VAL A 9 32.32 -11.64 -10.01
N VAL A 10 32.32 -12.66 -9.17
CA VAL A 10 33.16 -13.85 -9.31
C VAL A 10 32.31 -14.99 -9.85
N CYS A 11 32.69 -15.52 -11.01
CA CYS A 11 32.00 -16.63 -11.66
C CYS A 11 33.01 -17.73 -12.01
N PHE A 12 32.68 -18.98 -11.69
CA PHE A 12 33.42 -20.14 -12.19
C PHE A 12 32.51 -21.37 -12.27
N SER A 13 32.94 -22.41 -12.98
CA SER A 13 32.22 -23.67 -13.12
C SER A 13 33.11 -24.84 -12.74
N ILE A 14 32.54 -25.82 -12.04
CA ILE A 14 33.18 -27.08 -11.67
C ILE A 14 32.28 -28.21 -12.18
N GLY A 15 32.62 -28.77 -13.34
CA GLY A 15 31.81 -29.80 -14.00
C GLY A 15 30.41 -29.26 -14.35
N VAL A 16 29.37 -29.79 -13.69
CA VAL A 16 27.96 -29.40 -13.89
C VAL A 16 27.48 -28.32 -12.91
N ILE A 17 28.35 -27.83 -12.03
CA ILE A 17 28.01 -26.80 -11.04
C ILE A 17 28.50 -25.44 -11.53
N GLY A 18 27.60 -24.45 -11.50
CA GLY A 18 27.95 -23.04 -11.69
C GLY A 18 28.01 -22.31 -10.35
N TYR A 19 29.07 -21.53 -10.15
CA TYR A 19 29.24 -20.66 -8.97
C TYR A 19 29.19 -19.19 -9.40
N LEU A 20 28.40 -18.39 -8.68
CA LEU A 20 28.31 -16.94 -8.85
C LEU A 20 28.32 -16.28 -7.48
N ARG A 21 29.19 -15.28 -7.30
CA ARG A 21 29.24 -14.45 -6.09
C ARG A 21 29.40 -12.98 -6.47
N ILE A 22 28.56 -12.13 -5.87
CA ILE A 22 28.63 -10.68 -5.99
C ILE A 22 29.22 -10.12 -4.68
N CYS A 23 30.21 -9.24 -4.78
CA CYS A 23 30.81 -8.51 -3.68
C CYS A 23 30.68 -7.02 -3.96
N SER A 24 29.81 -6.34 -3.21
CA SER A 24 29.67 -4.88 -3.24
C SER A 24 29.70 -4.36 -1.81
N PRO A 25 30.43 -3.28 -1.51
CA PRO A 25 30.41 -2.68 -0.17
C PRO A 25 29.02 -2.10 0.17
N GLU A 26 28.34 -1.52 -0.82
CA GLU A 26 26.95 -1.07 -0.74
C GLU A 26 26.30 -1.20 -2.13
N HIS A 27 24.99 -1.50 -2.18
CA HIS A 27 24.22 -1.51 -3.42
C HIS A 27 22.81 -1.00 -3.14
N VAL A 28 22.60 0.30 -3.36
CA VAL A 28 21.30 0.96 -3.13
C VAL A 28 20.39 0.72 -4.33
N ILE A 29 19.19 0.18 -4.06
CA ILE A 29 18.16 -0.09 -5.06
C ILE A 29 16.93 0.74 -4.69
N VAL A 30 16.44 1.54 -5.65
CA VAL A 30 15.19 2.31 -5.50
C VAL A 30 14.00 1.52 -6.06
N GLU A 31 14.15 0.98 -7.27
CA GLU A 31 13.12 0.20 -7.94
C GLU A 31 13.37 -1.29 -7.72
N SER A 32 12.92 -1.80 -6.57
CA SER A 32 13.14 -3.19 -6.18
C SER A 32 12.21 -4.19 -6.86
N HIS A 33 11.21 -3.71 -7.61
CA HIS A 33 10.20 -4.52 -8.31
C HIS A 33 9.67 -5.70 -7.47
N PRO A 34 9.00 -5.43 -6.33
CA PRO A 34 8.53 -6.50 -5.46
C PRO A 34 7.48 -7.38 -6.15
N ASP A 35 7.58 -8.70 -6.01
CA ASP A 35 6.66 -9.68 -6.62
C ASP A 35 5.20 -9.50 -6.16
N SER A 36 5.01 -8.99 -4.94
CA SER A 36 3.70 -8.69 -4.39
C SER A 36 3.78 -7.44 -3.54
N TYR A 37 2.79 -6.57 -3.68
CA TYR A 37 2.72 -5.31 -2.96
C TYR A 37 1.32 -5.11 -2.38
N CYS A 38 1.27 -4.67 -1.12
CA CYS A 38 0.04 -4.19 -0.49
C CYS A 38 -0.12 -2.71 -0.84
N PRO A 39 -1.19 -2.30 -1.56
CA PRO A 39 -1.35 -0.92 -1.98
C PRO A 39 -1.46 0.04 -0.77
N ASP A 40 -0.74 1.16 -0.83
CA ASP A 40 -0.86 2.25 0.13
C ASP A 40 -2.16 3.05 -0.10
N LEU A 41 -3.27 2.50 0.39
CA LEU A 41 -4.61 3.08 0.20
C LEU A 41 -4.95 4.20 1.19
N ARG A 42 -4.24 4.26 2.32
CA ARG A 42 -4.41 5.27 3.39
C ARG A 42 -5.85 5.50 3.87
N LEU A 43 -6.67 4.44 3.93
CA LEU A 43 -8.03 4.54 4.47
C LEU A 43 -8.06 4.81 5.99
N ASP A 44 -6.99 4.43 6.69
CA ASP A 44 -6.74 4.72 8.10
C ASP A 44 -6.36 6.19 8.34
N ARG A 45 -5.66 6.81 7.37
CA ARG A 45 -5.17 8.20 7.40
C ARG A 45 -5.46 8.89 6.08
N PRO A 46 -6.74 9.18 5.79
CA PRO A 46 -7.14 9.69 4.49
C PRO A 46 -6.61 11.11 4.26
N PHE A 47 -6.28 11.41 3.00
CA PHE A 47 -5.91 12.76 2.60
C PHE A 47 -7.12 13.70 2.67
N PRO A 48 -6.96 14.98 3.06
CA PRO A 48 -8.06 15.93 3.12
C PRO A 48 -8.85 16.05 1.81
N ASP A 49 -8.17 16.05 0.67
CA ASP A 49 -8.79 16.13 -0.66
C ASP A 49 -9.62 14.88 -0.99
N PHE A 50 -9.16 13.71 -0.56
CA PHE A 50 -9.90 12.47 -0.70
C PHE A 50 -11.18 12.50 0.13
N VAL A 51 -11.10 12.94 1.40
CA VAL A 51 -12.28 13.08 2.27
C VAL A 51 -13.29 14.05 1.67
N LYS A 52 -12.83 15.20 1.15
CA LYS A 52 -13.68 16.19 0.48
C LYS A 52 -14.40 15.58 -0.72
N MET A 53 -13.66 14.91 -1.61
CA MET A 53 -14.22 14.25 -2.79
C MET A 53 -15.28 13.21 -2.42
N VAL A 54 -15.03 12.39 -1.39
CA VAL A 54 -15.99 11.37 -0.97
C VAL A 54 -17.25 11.99 -0.35
N ASN A 55 -17.12 13.05 0.43
CA ASN A 55 -18.27 13.75 1.02
C ASN A 55 -19.17 14.42 -0.02
N GLU A 56 -18.65 14.74 -1.21
CA GLU A 56 -19.42 15.29 -2.33
C GLU A 56 -20.24 14.22 -3.09
N GLN A 57 -20.05 12.92 -2.80
CA GLN A 57 -20.73 11.81 -3.48
C GLN A 57 -21.73 11.08 -2.55
N PRO A 58 -23.05 11.37 -2.65
CA PRO A 58 -24.06 10.69 -1.84
C PRO A 58 -24.35 9.27 -2.39
N LEU A 59 -23.60 8.27 -1.92
CA LEU A 59 -23.73 6.87 -2.36
C LEU A 59 -25.15 6.28 -2.26
N GLU A 60 -25.93 6.69 -1.25
CA GLU A 60 -27.30 6.17 -1.02
C GLU A 60 -28.33 6.72 -2.01
N GLU A 61 -28.04 7.84 -2.65
CA GLU A 61 -28.93 8.52 -3.59
C GLU A 61 -28.61 8.18 -5.05
N MET A 62 -27.54 7.43 -5.29
CA MET A 62 -27.06 7.08 -6.63
C MET A 62 -27.89 5.96 -7.25
N THR A 63 -28.07 6.02 -8.57
CA THR A 63 -28.64 4.91 -9.34
C THR A 63 -27.69 3.72 -9.35
N SER A 64 -28.23 2.51 -9.53
CA SER A 64 -27.43 1.26 -9.62
C SER A 64 -26.30 1.36 -10.66
N GLU A 65 -26.58 1.96 -11.82
CA GLU A 65 -25.60 2.20 -12.89
C GLU A 65 -24.44 3.07 -12.42
N LYS A 66 -24.72 4.20 -11.74
CA LYS A 66 -23.68 5.09 -11.22
C LYS A 66 -22.87 4.43 -10.11
N LEU A 67 -23.52 3.64 -9.26
CA LEU A 67 -22.85 2.92 -8.18
C LEU A 67 -21.88 1.86 -8.73
N CYS A 68 -22.25 1.14 -9.80
CA CYS A 68 -21.39 0.16 -10.47
C CYS A 68 -20.09 0.77 -11.03
N HIS A 69 -20.16 2.03 -11.47
CA HIS A 69 -19.01 2.77 -11.97
C HIS A 69 -18.25 3.57 -10.89
N THR A 70 -18.66 3.48 -9.63
CA THR A 70 -17.98 4.15 -8.54
C THR A 70 -16.75 3.34 -8.10
N PRO A 71 -15.56 3.96 -7.96
CA PRO A 71 -14.39 3.27 -7.45
C PRO A 71 -14.67 2.60 -6.10
N TRP A 72 -14.35 1.30 -6.01
CA TRP A 72 -14.62 0.49 -4.81
C TRP A 72 -14.04 1.10 -3.53
N LEU A 73 -12.93 1.83 -3.63
CA LEU A 73 -12.26 2.47 -2.51
C LEU A 73 -13.15 3.51 -1.80
N ILE A 74 -13.97 4.24 -2.58
CA ILE A 74 -14.93 5.23 -2.05
C ILE A 74 -16.01 4.51 -1.24
N ILE A 75 -16.54 3.40 -1.78
CA ILE A 75 -17.56 2.58 -1.12
C ILE A 75 -17.02 2.07 0.23
N VAL A 76 -15.83 1.45 0.22
CA VAL A 76 -15.21 0.93 1.44
C VAL A 76 -15.00 2.05 2.47
N TYR A 77 -14.52 3.21 2.05
CA TYR A 77 -14.31 4.33 2.97
C TYR A 77 -15.61 4.81 3.63
N VAL A 78 -16.70 4.99 2.87
CA VAL A 78 -17.97 5.47 3.46
C VAL A 78 -18.52 4.47 4.48
N PHE A 79 -18.50 3.18 4.16
CA PHE A 79 -18.98 2.16 5.11
C PHE A 79 -18.04 2.00 6.32
N LEU A 80 -16.74 2.20 6.13
CA LEU A 80 -15.78 2.23 7.24
C LEU A 80 -16.08 3.39 8.20
N GLN A 81 -16.36 4.61 7.69
CA GLN A 81 -16.72 5.76 8.52
C GLN A 81 -18.05 5.56 9.26
N LYS A 82 -19.03 4.96 8.59
CA LYS A 82 -20.30 4.57 9.24
C LYS A 82 -20.04 3.59 10.39
N PHE A 83 -19.23 2.56 10.16
CA PHE A 83 -18.87 1.58 11.19
C PHE A 83 -18.16 2.23 12.39
N ILE A 84 -17.15 3.07 12.14
CA ILE A 84 -16.42 3.79 13.20
C ILE A 84 -17.37 4.66 14.03
N SER A 85 -18.29 5.37 13.37
CA SER A 85 -19.29 6.21 14.03
C SER A 85 -20.23 5.40 14.93
N LEU A 86 -20.69 4.24 14.45
CA LEU A 86 -21.56 3.34 15.21
C LEU A 86 -20.84 2.75 16.44
N VAL A 87 -19.61 2.28 16.28
CA VAL A 87 -18.82 1.71 17.38
C VAL A 87 -18.51 2.76 18.44
N SER A 88 -18.13 3.97 18.03
CA SER A 88 -17.87 5.08 18.95
C SER A 88 -19.09 5.41 19.79
N PHE A 89 -20.28 5.35 19.21
CA PHE A 89 -21.53 5.59 19.92
C PHE A 89 -21.87 4.47 20.93
N THR A 90 -21.63 3.20 20.58
CA THR A 90 -21.85 2.07 21.48
C THR A 90 -20.91 2.12 22.69
N ALA A 91 -19.64 2.45 22.49
CA ALA A 91 -18.68 2.59 23.59
C ALA A 91 -19.09 3.67 24.61
N VAL A 92 -19.68 4.78 24.14
CA VAL A 92 -20.18 5.85 25.03
C VAL A 92 -21.43 5.42 25.81
N LYS A 93 -22.28 4.56 25.24
CA LYS A 93 -23.48 4.04 25.91
C LYS A 93 -23.21 3.00 26.99
N GLU A 94 -22.09 2.29 26.94
CA GLU A 94 -21.72 1.33 28.00
C GLU A 94 -21.07 2.00 29.21
N LEU A 95 -20.73 3.29 29.10
CA LEU A 95 -20.11 4.10 30.15
C LEU A 95 -21.10 4.99 30.93
N PHE A 96 -22.41 4.94 30.59
CA PHE A 96 -23.50 5.65 31.26
C PHE A 96 -24.73 4.74 31.41
#